data_AF-A0AAE4EGC9-F1
#
_entry.id   AF-A0AAE4EGC9-F1
#
_cell.length_a   1.000
_cell.length_b   1.000
_cell.length_c   1.000
_cell.angle_alpha   90.00
_cell.angle_beta   90.00
_cell.angle_gamma   90.00
#
_symmetry.space_group_name_H-M   'P 1'
#
loop_
_entity.id
_entity.type
_entity.pdbx_description
1 polymer ?
#
loop_
_entity_poly.entity_id
_entity_poly.type
_entity_poly.pdbx_seq_one_letter_code
_entity_poly.pdbx_strand_id
1 'polypeptide(L)'
;MLFAMDSALSEVELLKASGRRELVAARGDESTRSITFDGRSLTVVVTLTPAPDGAVRLDGWIAPPAAHSVELRTPGGLLTVRADERGRFVFDRVERGMVQLLVHDGGTMVTPSIVV
;
A
#
# COMPACT_ATOMS: atom_id res chain seq x y z
N MET A 1 31.74 24.15 -0.26
CA MET A 1 30.59 23.67 0.51
C MET A 1 30.38 22.21 0.14
N LEU A 2 30.81 21.29 0.99
CA LEU A 2 30.75 19.85 0.74
C LEU A 2 29.44 19.33 1.33
N PHE A 3 28.50 18.95 0.49
CA PHE A 3 27.30 18.24 0.94
C PHE A 3 27.73 16.83 1.37
N ALA A 4 27.83 16.61 2.67
CA ALA A 4 27.88 15.27 3.24
C ALA A 4 26.49 14.64 3.08
N MET A 5 26.21 14.04 1.93
CA MET A 5 25.16 13.04 1.83
C MET A 5 25.73 11.73 2.35
N ASP A 6 25.76 11.57 3.68
CA ASP A 6 25.72 10.23 4.27
C ASP A 6 24.30 9.70 4.09
N SER A 7 23.92 9.42 2.84
CA SER A 7 22.73 8.65 2.57
C SER A 7 23.14 7.21 2.78
N ALA A 8 22.81 6.64 3.93
CA ALA A 8 22.66 5.19 4.02
C ALA A 8 21.78 4.80 2.82
N LEU A 9 22.37 4.21 1.79
CA LEU A 9 21.66 3.78 0.59
C LEU A 9 20.72 2.67 1.04
N SER A 10 19.50 3.05 1.41
CA SER A 10 18.46 2.08 1.68
C SER A 10 18.14 1.42 0.34
N GLU A 11 18.27 0.09 0.27
CA GLU A 11 17.95 -0.64 -0.96
C GLU A 11 16.48 -0.37 -1.31
N VAL A 12 16.24 0.10 -2.54
CA VAL A 12 14.89 0.31 -3.06
C VAL A 12 14.50 -0.90 -3.89
N GLU A 13 13.40 -1.54 -3.53
CA GLU A 13 12.84 -2.65 -4.28
C GLU A 13 11.49 -2.25 -4.89
N LEU A 14 11.30 -2.54 -6.18
CA LEU A 14 10.04 -2.36 -6.86
C LEU A 14 9.26 -3.68 -6.89
N LEU A 15 8.11 -3.71 -6.22
CA LEU A 15 7.21 -4.85 -6.25
C LEU A 15 6.47 -4.91 -7.59
N LYS A 16 6.04 -6.11 -7.96
CA LYS A 16 5.27 -6.33 -9.19
C LYS A 16 3.83 -6.65 -8.84
N ALA A 17 2.89 -5.98 -9.50
CA ALA A 17 1.49 -6.37 -9.42
C ALA A 17 1.32 -7.73 -10.10
N SER A 18 0.98 -8.77 -9.32
CA SER A 18 0.89 -10.16 -9.78
C SER A 18 -0.54 -10.65 -9.96
N GLY A 19 -1.52 -9.97 -9.37
CA GLY A 19 -2.94 -10.31 -9.52
C GLY A 19 -3.88 -9.19 -9.11
N ARG A 20 -5.04 -9.14 -9.77
CA ARG A 20 -6.14 -8.25 -9.42
C ARG A 20 -7.45 -9.03 -9.48
N ARG A 21 -8.24 -8.97 -8.42
CA ARG A 21 -9.56 -9.60 -8.32
C ARG A 21 -10.60 -8.54 -7.99
N GLU A 22 -11.71 -8.54 -8.71
CA GLU A 22 -12.88 -7.72 -8.39
C GLU A 22 -13.96 -8.62 -7.81
N LEU A 23 -14.48 -8.24 -6.66
CA LEU A 23 -15.56 -8.92 -5.97
C LEU A 23 -16.76 -7.98 -5.98
N VAL A 24 -17.79 -8.34 -6.74
CA VAL A 24 -19.04 -7.56 -6.81
C VAL A 24 -19.90 -7.95 -5.62
N ALA A 25 -20.19 -6.99 -4.75
CA ALA A 25 -21.15 -7.21 -3.67
C ALA A 25 -22.56 -7.38 -4.26
N ALA A 26 -23.39 -8.23 -3.63
CA ALA A 26 -24.77 -8.53 -4.08
C ALA A 26 -25.71 -7.30 -4.11
N ARG A 27 -25.24 -6.12 -3.69
CA ARG A 27 -25.98 -4.85 -3.69
C ARG A 27 -25.53 -3.86 -4.79
N GLY A 28 -24.98 -4.39 -5.88
CA GLY A 28 -25.16 -3.83 -7.22
C GLY A 28 -24.20 -2.75 -7.72
N ASP A 29 -23.59 -1.92 -6.88
CA ASP A 29 -22.83 -0.75 -7.39
C ASP A 29 -21.46 -0.48 -6.77
N GLU A 30 -21.08 -1.22 -5.71
CA GLU A 30 -19.77 -1.05 -5.06
C GLU A 30 -18.97 -2.35 -5.14
N SER A 31 -17.92 -2.36 -5.97
CA SER A 31 -17.01 -3.49 -6.14
C SER A 31 -15.79 -3.36 -5.23
N THR A 32 -15.56 -4.37 -4.40
CA THR A 32 -14.32 -4.52 -3.64
C THR A 32 -13.24 -5.03 -4.58
N ARG A 33 -12.05 -4.42 -4.57
CA ARG A 33 -10.93 -4.81 -5.42
C ARG A 33 -9.75 -5.25 -4.58
N SER A 34 -9.24 -6.46 -4.81
CA SER A 34 -8.01 -6.95 -4.19
C SER A 34 -6.87 -6.98 -5.20
N ILE A 35 -5.68 -6.52 -4.80
CA ILE A 35 -4.46 -6.47 -5.60
C ILE A 35 -3.32 -7.09 -4.81
N THR A 36 -2.55 -7.98 -5.46
CA THR A 36 -1.34 -8.58 -4.89
C THR A 36 -0.11 -7.97 -5.55
N PHE A 37 0.86 -7.58 -4.73
CA PHE A 37 2.18 -7.12 -5.13
C PHE A 37 3.23 -8.08 -4.58
N ASP A 38 4.07 -8.61 -5.46
CA ASP A 38 5.14 -9.53 -5.07
C ASP A 38 6.52 -8.89 -5.29
N GLY A 39 7.34 -8.95 -4.25
CA GLY A 39 8.77 -8.65 -4.27
C GLY A 39 9.60 -9.90 -3.95
N ARG A 40 10.89 -9.70 -3.72
CA ARG A 40 11.86 -10.71 -3.31
C ARG A 40 11.75 -11.00 -1.82
N SER A 41 11.59 -9.97 -0.99
CA SER A 41 11.53 -10.08 0.46
C SER A 41 10.10 -10.15 1.01
N LEU A 42 9.17 -9.37 0.45
CA LEU A 42 7.77 -9.34 0.89
C LEU A 42 6.77 -9.45 -0.26
N THR A 43 5.61 -10.00 0.10
CA THR A 43 4.36 -9.88 -0.65
C THR A 43 3.44 -8.94 0.11
N VAL A 44 2.78 -8.04 -0.62
CA VAL A 44 1.76 -7.14 -0.05
C VAL A 44 0.44 -7.36 -0.78
N VAL A 45 -0.62 -7.64 -0.02
CA VAL A 45 -1.99 -7.72 -0.53
C VAL A 45 -2.75 -6.51 -0.03
N VAL A 46 -3.40 -5.79 -0.94
CA VAL A 46 -4.29 -4.68 -0.60
C VAL A 46 -5.70 -4.97 -1.06
N THR A 47 -6.67 -4.55 -0.27
CA THR A 47 -8.10 -4.63 -0.58
C THR A 47 -8.69 -3.24 -0.47
N LEU A 48 -9.33 -2.80 -1.55
CA LEU A 48 -9.95 -1.51 -1.70
C LEU A 48 -11.46 -1.69 -1.55
N THR A 49 -12.04 -1.00 -0.58
CA THR A 49 -13.47 -1.03 -0.32
C THR A 49 -14.02 0.40 -0.45
N PRO A 50 -14.93 0.66 -1.40
CA PRO A 50 -15.64 1.93 -1.46
C PRO A 50 -16.32 2.28 -0.14
N ALA A 51 -16.27 3.55 0.24
CA ALA A 51 -17.00 4.09 1.39
C ALA A 51 -18.15 5.00 0.91
N PRO A 52 -19.27 5.10 1.67
CA PRO A 52 -20.45 5.88 1.27
C PRO A 52 -20.20 7.38 1.06
N ASP A 53 -19.11 7.91 1.61
CA ASP A 53 -18.70 9.31 1.52
C ASP A 53 -17.82 9.62 0.29
N GLY A 54 -17.65 8.64 -0.61
CA GLY A 54 -16.87 8.75 -1.83
C GLY A 54 -15.39 8.35 -1.67
N ALA A 55 -14.91 8.18 -0.43
CA ALA A 55 -13.55 7.72 -0.16
C ALA A 55 -13.41 6.20 -0.37
N VAL A 56 -12.18 5.70 -0.19
CA VAL A 56 -11.85 4.29 -0.22
C VAL A 56 -11.15 3.91 1.06
N ARG A 57 -11.61 2.82 1.68
CA ARG A 57 -10.85 2.14 2.73
C ARG A 57 -9.85 1.19 2.06
N LEU A 58 -8.59 1.28 2.45
CA LEU A 58 -7.52 0.40 2.01
C LEU A 58 -7.08 -0.49 3.17
N ASP A 59 -7.44 -1.76 3.12
CA ASP A 59 -6.95 -2.79 4.04
C ASP A 59 -5.75 -3.50 3.42
N GLY A 60 -4.69 -3.70 4.21
CA GLY A 60 -3.43 -4.26 3.74
C GLY A 60 -2.92 -5.41 4.61
N TRP A 61 -2.24 -6.35 3.97
CA TRP A 61 -1.56 -7.48 4.62
C TRP A 61 -0.16 -7.65 4.02
N ILE A 62 0.85 -7.75 4.88
CA ILE A 62 2.26 -7.98 4.52
C ILE A 62 2.66 -9.40 4.93
N ALA A 63 3.34 -10.10 4.03
CA ALA A 63 3.93 -11.41 4.28
C ALA A 63 5.42 -11.42 3.89
N PRO A 64 6.34 -11.94 4.72
CA PRO A 64 6.13 -12.44 6.09
C PRO A 64 5.58 -11.37 7.07
N PRO A 65 4.87 -11.79 8.14
CA PRO A 65 4.24 -10.85 9.07
C PRO A 65 5.29 -10.14 9.93
N ALA A 66 5.24 -8.81 9.94
CA ALA A 66 6.03 -7.96 10.81
C ALA A 66 5.46 -6.54 10.88
N ALA A 67 5.81 -5.83 11.95
CA ALA A 67 5.39 -4.45 12.18
C ALA A 67 6.22 -3.46 11.36
N HIS A 68 5.88 -3.31 10.08
CA HIS A 68 6.51 -2.36 9.16
C HIS A 68 5.85 -0.98 9.22
N SER A 69 6.64 0.07 8.93
CA SER A 69 6.07 1.38 8.61
C SER A 69 5.54 1.34 7.18
N VAL A 70 4.32 1.82 6.96
CA VAL A 70 3.66 1.80 5.66
C VAL A 70 3.22 3.22 5.31
N GLU A 71 3.61 3.66 4.13
CA GLU A 71 3.25 4.95 3.59
C GLU A 71 2.38 4.80 2.34
N LEU A 72 1.42 5.71 2.20
CA LEU A 72 0.60 5.83 1.00
C LEU A 72 0.77 7.24 0.46
N ARG A 73 1.43 7.34 -0.70
CA ARG A 73 1.49 8.59 -1.46
C ARG A 73 0.17 8.77 -2.19
N THR A 74 -0.45 9.92 -1.99
CA THR A 74 -1.71 10.32 -2.62
C THR A 74 -1.53 11.68 -3.29
N PRO A 75 -2.47 12.12 -4.15
CA PRO A 75 -2.44 13.48 -4.70
C PRO A 75 -2.54 14.57 -3.61
N GLY A 76 -3.17 14.24 -2.47
CA GLY A 76 -3.35 15.15 -1.33
C GLY A 76 -2.18 15.14 -0.33
N GLY A 77 -1.15 14.31 -0.55
CA GLY A 77 0.00 14.18 0.34
C GLY A 77 0.28 12.75 0.79
N LEU A 78 1.06 12.62 1.85
CA LEU A 78 1.51 11.35 2.40
C LEU A 78 0.63 10.94 3.60
N LEU A 79 0.11 9.72 3.56
CA LEU A 79 -0.51 9.08 4.71
C LEU A 79 0.45 8.02 5.25
N THR A 80 0.52 7.86 6.57
CA THR A 80 1.43 6.88 7.21
C THR A 80 0.68 6.10 8.27
N VAL A 81 0.89 4.78 8.28
CA VAL A 81 0.38 3.86 9.30
C VAL A 81 1.47 2.84 9.65
N ARG A 82 1.27 2.12 10.75
CA ARG A 82 2.15 1.01 11.14
C ARG A 82 1.37 -0.30 11.03
N ALA A 83 1.96 -1.28 10.37
CA ALA A 83 1.41 -2.61 10.37
C ALA A 83 1.50 -3.23 11.78
N ASP A 84 0.51 -4.04 12.15
CA ASP A 84 0.55 -4.82 13.40
C ASP A 84 1.58 -5.96 13.30
N GLU A 85 1.80 -6.68 14.40
CA GLU A 85 2.73 -7.83 14.44
C GLU A 85 2.36 -8.96 13.46
N ARG A 86 1.12 -8.95 12.97
CA ARG A 86 0.62 -9.90 11.97
C ARG A 86 0.76 -9.35 10.55
N GLY A 87 1.37 -8.18 10.35
CA GLY A 87 1.54 -7.55 9.05
C GLY A 87 0.30 -6.82 8.52
N ARG A 88 -0.73 -6.59 9.35
CA ARG A 88 -1.95 -5.88 8.93
C ARG A 88 -1.84 -4.39 9.10
N PHE A 89 -2.29 -3.64 8.11
CA PHE A 89 -2.45 -2.19 8.20
C PHE A 89 -3.76 -1.76 7.54
N VAL A 90 -4.25 -0.57 7.90
CA VAL A 90 -5.48 -0.01 7.34
C VAL A 90 -5.30 1.49 7.15
N PHE A 91 -5.68 2.00 5.98
CA PHE A 91 -6.00 3.41 5.80
C PHE A 91 -7.52 3.54 5.71
N ASP A 92 -8.15 4.07 6.77
CA ASP A 92 -9.61 4.10 6.89
C ASP A 92 -10.26 5.00 5.84
N ARG A 93 -9.55 6.05 5.40
CA ARG A 93 -10.03 7.01 4.41
C ARG A 93 -8.92 7.42 3.45
N VAL A 94 -9.06 7.01 2.20
CA VAL A 94 -8.19 7.41 1.08
C VAL A 94 -9.05 8.10 0.03
N GLU A 95 -8.70 9.32 -0.33
CA GLU A 95 -9.37 10.04 -1.42
C GLU A 95 -9.10 9.36 -2.76
N ARG A 96 -10.09 9.36 -3.66
CA ARG A 96 -9.99 8.74 -4.98
C ARG A 96 -8.84 9.35 -5.79
N GLY A 97 -8.15 8.50 -6.56
CA GLY A 97 -7.06 8.96 -7.41
C GLY A 97 -5.91 7.97 -7.52
N MET A 98 -4.80 8.44 -8.10
CA MET A 98 -3.59 7.65 -8.23
C MET A 98 -2.83 7.64 -6.91
N VAL A 99 -2.59 6.45 -6.37
CA VAL A 99 -1.84 6.25 -5.12
C VAL A 99 -0.70 5.27 -5.31
N GLN A 100 0.32 5.39 -4.47
CA GLN A 100 1.48 4.50 -4.45
C GLN A 100 1.79 4.08 -3.01
N LEU A 101 1.95 2.77 -2.78
CA LEU A 101 2.26 2.22 -1.48
C LEU A 101 3.76 2.05 -1.33
N LEU A 102 4.26 2.37 -0.13
CA LEU A 102 5.63 2.13 0.29
C LEU A 102 5.65 1.37 1.61
N VAL A 103 6.55 0.39 1.73
CA VAL A 103 6.78 -0.38 2.95
C VAL A 103 8.23 -0.24 3.35
N HIS A 104 8.49 0.00 4.64
CA HIS A 104 9.85 0.13 5.17
C HIS A 104 10.20 -1.09 6.03
N ASP A 105 11.11 -1.92 5.53
CA ASP A 105 11.52 -3.22 6.12
C ASP A 105 13.02 -3.32 6.44
N GLY A 106 13.72 -2.18 6.47
CA GLY A 106 15.18 -2.10 6.46
C GLY A 106 15.70 -1.58 5.12
N GLY A 107 14.91 -1.72 4.06
CA GLY A 107 14.98 -0.93 2.83
C GLY A 107 13.67 -0.17 2.57
N THR A 108 13.47 0.24 1.32
CA THR A 108 12.21 0.84 0.87
C THR A 108 11.62 0.02 -0.28
N MET A 109 10.47 -0.57 0.00
CA MET A 109 9.70 -1.39 -0.93
C MET A 109 8.60 -0.53 -1.53
N VAL A 110 8.53 -0.45 -2.86
CA VAL A 110 7.63 0.45 -3.58
C VAL A 110 6.73 -0.35 -4.50
N THR A 111 5.43 -0.08 -4.47
CA THR A 111 4.49 -0.67 -5.46
C THR A 111 4.41 0.21 -6.72
N PRO A 112 3.98 -0.33 -7.86
CA PRO A 112 3.47 0.49 -8.95
C PRO A 112 2.28 1.31 -8.46
N SER A 113 2.06 2.47 -9.08
CA SER A 113 0.88 3.28 -8.77
C SER A 113 -0.39 2.57 -9.20
N ILE A 114 -1.43 2.66 -8.38
CA ILE A 114 -2.76 2.14 -8.67
C ILE A 114 -3.79 3.24 -8.56
N VAL A 115 -4.95 3.05 -9.19
CA VAL A 115 -6.10 3.94 -9.03
C VAL A 115 -7.03 3.36 -7.99
N VAL A 116 -7.33 4.17 -6.97
CA VAL A 116 -8.35 3.91 -5.94
C VAL A 116 -9.62 4.69 -6.26
#